data_AF-A0A4V1AGU2-F1
#
_entry.id   AF-A0A4V1AGU2-F1
#
_cell.length_a   1.000
_cell.length_b   1.000
_cell.length_c   1.000
_cell.angle_alpha   90.00
_cell.angle_beta   90.00
_cell.angle_gamma   90.00
#
_symmetry.space_group_name_H-M   'P 1'
#
loop_
_entity.id
_entity.type
_entity.pdbx_description
1 polymer ?
#
loop_
_entity_poly.entity_id
_entity_poly.type
_entity_poly.pdbx_seq_one_letter_code
_entity_poly.pdbx_strand_id
1 'polypeptide(L)'
;MEEKEFVFKRSFTDGKLRRLIFNEKNFSFEDKDFGNKLFTFFEKEEITDYRFGIRWIRFEFTYGREYQIFVRNKENKVIKISFKSYFGRKKNILHKLYSDILTELWNYYFEDIVNDFIDKHLNDEEFSIGDVLVKKNGVELNVSGVFNQKKIAIPWDKIRTRAYNSYFSIYSIDNPSDINRGYSYKEDWNTNVLHSVIRTLLKHKNIEIYEL
;
A
#
# COMPACT_ATOMS: atom_id res chain seq x y z
N MET A 1 2.02 -0.44 22.23
CA MET A 1 1.42 0.75 21.58
C MET A 1 0.01 0.95 22.13
N GLU A 2 -0.31 2.17 22.56
CA GLU A 2 -1.65 2.52 23.05
C GLU A 2 -2.64 2.68 21.91
N GLU A 3 -3.89 2.22 22.10
CA GLU A 3 -4.98 2.33 21.13
C GLU A 3 -5.07 3.72 20.49
N LYS A 4 -5.20 3.75 19.16
CA LYS A 4 -5.29 4.96 18.36
C LYS A 4 -6.64 5.06 17.68
N GLU A 5 -7.36 6.15 17.94
CA GLU A 5 -8.65 6.43 17.32
C GLU A 5 -8.60 7.65 16.39
N PHE A 6 -9.26 7.54 15.24
CA PHE A 6 -9.57 8.65 14.35
C PHE A 6 -11.07 8.82 14.21
N VAL A 7 -11.54 10.06 14.39
CA VAL A 7 -12.96 10.43 14.23
C VAL A 7 -13.10 11.45 13.10
N PHE A 8 -13.82 11.09 12.03
CA PHE A 8 -13.95 11.96 10.85
C PHE A 8 -15.25 11.75 10.09
N LYS A 9 -15.61 12.69 9.20
CA LYS A 9 -16.72 12.54 8.24
C LYS A 9 -16.20 12.05 6.90
N ARG A 10 -16.94 11.17 6.20
CA ARG A 10 -16.58 10.76 4.84
C ARG A 10 -16.73 11.90 3.83
N SER A 11 -17.66 12.81 4.06
CA SER A 11 -17.83 13.99 3.22
C SER A 11 -18.64 15.07 3.95
N PHE A 12 -18.81 16.24 3.33
CA PHE A 12 -19.65 17.30 3.90
C PHE A 12 -21.14 16.91 3.96
N THR A 13 -21.59 15.96 3.12
CA THR A 13 -22.95 15.42 3.15
C THR A 13 -23.09 14.19 4.06
N ASP A 14 -22.00 13.70 4.67
CA ASP A 14 -22.07 12.62 5.64
C ASP A 14 -22.65 13.17 6.96
N GLY A 15 -23.85 12.71 7.30
CA GLY A 15 -24.56 13.10 8.51
C GLY A 15 -23.90 12.59 9.79
N LYS A 16 -23.02 11.58 9.67
CA LYS A 16 -22.45 10.84 10.81
C LYS A 16 -20.93 10.98 10.87
N LEU A 17 -20.39 11.00 12.09
CA LEU A 17 -18.95 10.82 12.34
C LEU A 17 -18.62 9.32 12.32
N ARG A 18 -17.54 8.96 11.65
CA ARG A 18 -17.02 7.60 11.57
C ARG A 18 -15.82 7.47 12.48
N ARG A 19 -15.74 6.34 13.18
CA ARG A 19 -14.61 5.96 14.00
C ARG A 19 -13.77 4.92 13.30
N LEU A 20 -12.47 5.12 13.30
CA LEU A 20 -11.45 4.18 12.84
C LEU A 20 -10.50 3.94 13.99
N ILE A 21 -10.35 2.68 14.39
CA ILE A 21 -9.63 2.29 15.61
C ILE A 21 -8.51 1.32 15.23
N PHE A 22 -7.32 1.63 15.70
CA PHE A 22 -6.12 0.80 15.61
C PHE A 22 -5.70 0.38 17.02
N ASN A 23 -5.47 -0.91 17.22
CA ASN A 23 -4.73 -1.42 18.37
C ASN A 23 -3.90 -2.64 17.95
N GLU A 24 -3.12 -3.16 18.88
CA GLU A 24 -2.18 -4.27 18.63
C GLU A 24 -2.85 -5.57 18.19
N LYS A 25 -4.14 -5.75 18.48
CA LYS A 25 -4.88 -6.99 18.21
C LYS A 25 -5.78 -6.89 16.99
N ASN A 26 -6.27 -5.69 16.70
CA ASN A 26 -7.31 -5.52 15.70
C ASN A 26 -7.37 -4.14 15.09
N PHE A 27 -7.94 -4.14 13.88
CA PHE A 27 -8.26 -2.98 13.09
C PHE A 27 -9.78 -2.92 12.88
N SER A 28 -10.42 -1.81 13.23
CA SER A 28 -11.87 -1.69 13.07
C SER A 28 -12.33 -0.34 12.53
N PHE A 29 -13.37 -0.38 11.70
CA PHE A 29 -13.93 0.81 11.07
C PHE A 29 -15.45 0.80 11.16
N GLU A 30 -16.03 1.93 11.59
CA GLU A 30 -17.47 2.15 11.66
C GLU A 30 -18.04 2.45 10.27
N ASP A 31 -18.11 1.42 9.42
CA ASP A 31 -18.32 1.60 7.99
C ASP A 31 -19.79 1.57 7.53
N LYS A 32 -20.70 1.13 8.41
CA LYS A 32 -22.13 0.94 8.13
C LYS A 32 -22.98 2.09 8.67
N ASP A 33 -24.07 2.35 7.95
CA ASP A 33 -25.01 3.44 8.24
C ASP A 33 -26.14 2.98 9.18
N PHE A 34 -26.55 1.71 9.07
CA PHE A 34 -27.70 1.15 9.77
C PHE A 34 -27.41 -0.27 10.31
N GLY A 35 -28.18 -0.69 11.32
CA GLY A 35 -28.14 -2.04 11.90
C GLY A 35 -27.31 -2.16 13.19
N ASN A 36 -27.37 -3.34 13.81
CA ASN A 36 -26.76 -3.60 15.12
C ASN A 36 -25.23 -3.79 15.07
N LYS A 37 -24.67 -4.04 13.88
CA LYS A 37 -23.22 -4.21 13.67
C LYS A 37 -22.67 -3.04 12.88
N LEU A 38 -22.38 -1.93 13.57
CA LEU A 38 -21.89 -0.70 12.95
C LEU A 38 -20.43 -0.78 12.48
N PHE A 39 -19.66 -1.69 13.07
CA PHE A 39 -18.24 -1.89 12.77
C PHE A 39 -18.02 -3.09 11.86
N THR A 40 -17.03 -2.95 10.99
CA THR A 40 -16.30 -4.05 10.38
C THR A 40 -14.92 -4.13 11.04
N PHE A 41 -14.47 -5.34 11.33
CA PHE A 41 -13.31 -5.64 12.16
C PHE A 41 -12.48 -6.72 11.48
N PHE A 42 -11.16 -6.59 11.56
CA PHE A 42 -10.18 -7.62 11.24
C PHE A 42 -9.26 -7.83 12.44
N GLU A 43 -8.98 -9.09 12.77
CA GLU A 43 -7.87 -9.43 13.68
C GLU A 43 -6.55 -9.14 12.97
N LYS A 44 -5.51 -8.79 13.72
CA LYS A 44 -4.17 -8.47 13.18
C LYS A 44 -3.67 -9.59 12.29
N GLU A 45 -3.83 -10.84 12.73
CA GLU A 45 -3.38 -12.05 12.07
C GLU A 45 -4.16 -12.33 10.77
N GLU A 46 -5.33 -11.71 10.59
CA GLU A 46 -6.13 -11.84 9.37
C GLU A 46 -5.74 -10.82 8.30
N ILE A 47 -5.07 -9.72 8.65
CA ILE A 47 -4.71 -8.65 7.70
C ILE A 47 -3.59 -9.15 6.79
N THR A 48 -3.79 -9.03 5.48
CA THR A 48 -2.81 -9.50 4.47
C THR A 48 -2.30 -8.39 3.58
N ASP A 49 -3.18 -7.47 3.18
CA ASP A 49 -2.81 -6.47 2.19
C ASP A 49 -3.44 -5.12 2.44
N TYR A 50 -2.77 -4.10 1.92
CA TYR A 50 -3.37 -2.78 1.77
C TYR A 50 -2.95 -2.09 0.47
N ARG A 51 -3.79 -1.14 0.05
CA ARG A 51 -3.49 -0.20 -1.04
C ARG A 51 -4.14 1.14 -0.74
N PHE A 52 -3.59 2.21 -1.30
CA PHE A 52 -4.02 3.56 -1.00
C PHE A 52 -3.76 4.53 -2.15
N GLY A 53 -4.60 5.55 -2.26
CA GLY A 53 -4.34 6.63 -3.19
C GLY A 53 -5.37 7.74 -3.14
N ILE A 54 -5.15 8.75 -3.99
CA ILE A 54 -6.05 9.89 -4.14
C ILE A 54 -6.73 9.78 -5.49
N ARG A 55 -8.07 9.71 -5.49
CA ARG A 55 -8.89 9.85 -6.68
C ARG A 55 -9.26 11.32 -6.87
N TRP A 56 -8.89 11.90 -8.00
CA TRP A 56 -9.31 13.25 -8.37
C TRP A 56 -10.78 13.26 -8.78
N ILE A 57 -11.56 14.17 -8.21
CA ILE A 57 -12.96 14.40 -8.58
C ILE A 57 -12.98 15.52 -9.63
N ARG A 58 -13.47 15.21 -10.83
CA ARG A 58 -13.37 16.06 -12.01
C ARG A 58 -14.70 16.10 -12.76
N PHE A 59 -14.99 17.27 -13.35
CA PHE A 59 -15.95 17.43 -14.44
C PHE A 59 -15.12 17.97 -15.63
N GLU A 60 -15.21 19.26 -15.93
CA GLU A 60 -14.27 19.93 -16.86
C GLU A 60 -12.95 20.34 -16.17
N PHE A 61 -13.01 20.64 -14.87
CA PHE A 61 -11.85 20.95 -14.04
C PHE A 61 -11.81 20.05 -12.80
N THR A 62 -10.65 19.97 -12.16
CA THR A 62 -10.49 19.24 -10.89
C THR A 62 -11.04 20.08 -9.75
N TYR A 63 -12.14 19.64 -9.13
CA TYR A 63 -12.79 20.36 -8.04
C TYR A 63 -12.79 19.57 -6.73
N GLY A 64 -12.27 18.35 -6.70
CA GLY A 64 -12.20 17.58 -5.46
C GLY A 64 -11.16 16.48 -5.45
N ARG A 65 -11.01 15.88 -4.26
CA ARG A 65 -10.13 14.75 -3.98
C ARG A 65 -10.88 13.78 -3.09
N GLU A 66 -10.84 12.50 -3.43
CA GLU A 66 -11.22 11.41 -2.54
C GLU A 66 -9.96 10.67 -2.13
N TYR A 67 -9.66 10.71 -0.83
CA TYR A 67 -8.62 9.90 -0.21
C TYR A 67 -9.17 8.49 -0.02
N GLN A 68 -8.43 7.48 -0.43
CA GLN A 68 -8.86 6.09 -0.40
C GLN A 68 -7.77 5.22 0.22
N ILE A 69 -8.15 4.42 1.20
CA ILE A 69 -7.32 3.38 1.82
C ILE A 69 -8.16 2.12 1.85
N PHE A 70 -7.57 1.01 1.43
CA PHE A 70 -8.21 -0.29 1.41
C PHE A 70 -7.35 -1.26 2.18
N VAL A 71 -7.95 -2.00 3.10
CA VAL A 71 -7.30 -3.07 3.86
C VAL A 71 -8.03 -4.35 3.56
N ARG A 72 -7.29 -5.41 3.24
CA ARG A 72 -7.80 -6.73 2.86
C ARG A 72 -7.34 -7.78 3.87
N ASN A 73 -8.23 -8.71 4.18
CA ASN A 73 -7.93 -9.85 5.03
C ASN A 73 -7.71 -11.16 4.22
N LYS A 74 -7.31 -12.24 4.90
CA LYS A 74 -7.12 -13.59 4.33
C LYS A 74 -8.33 -14.14 3.59
N GLU A 75 -9.53 -13.72 3.95
CA GLU A 75 -10.79 -14.12 3.28
C GLU A 75 -11.15 -13.21 2.09
N ASN A 76 -10.26 -12.31 1.67
CA ASN A 76 -10.49 -11.29 0.65
C ASN A 76 -11.60 -10.28 0.98
N LYS A 77 -12.03 -10.19 2.25
CA LYS A 77 -12.91 -9.10 2.70
C LYS A 77 -12.10 -7.81 2.73
N VAL A 78 -12.72 -6.71 2.33
CA VAL A 78 -12.06 -5.40 2.22
C VAL A 78 -12.78 -4.36 3.06
N ILE A 79 -12.04 -3.72 3.96
CA ILE A 79 -12.44 -2.48 4.61
C ILE A 79 -11.96 -1.31 3.72
N LYS A 80 -12.92 -0.52 3.22
CA LYS A 80 -12.62 0.71 2.48
C LYS A 80 -12.81 1.93 3.38
N ILE A 81 -11.71 2.62 3.68
CA ILE A 81 -11.73 3.94 4.29
C ILE A 81 -11.66 4.97 3.17
N SER A 82 -12.64 5.86 3.12
CA SER A 82 -12.59 6.97 2.16
C SER A 82 -13.24 8.23 2.68
N PHE A 83 -12.63 9.37 2.38
CA PHE A 83 -13.17 10.68 2.70
C PHE A 83 -12.80 11.72 1.63
N LYS A 84 -13.64 12.74 1.50
CA LYS A 84 -13.62 13.66 0.37
C LYS A 84 -13.39 15.11 0.77
N SER A 85 -12.56 15.79 0.00
CA SER A 85 -12.42 17.26 -0.01
C SER A 85 -12.98 17.79 -1.32
N TYR A 86 -13.78 18.86 -1.25
CA TYR A 86 -14.34 19.55 -2.40
C TYR A 86 -13.96 21.03 -2.35
N PHE A 87 -13.71 21.62 -3.51
CA PHE A 87 -13.36 23.04 -3.71
C PHE A 87 -12.24 23.52 -2.77
N GLY A 88 -11.25 22.65 -2.50
CA GLY A 88 -10.13 22.94 -1.60
C GLY A 88 -10.47 22.97 -0.10
N ARG A 89 -11.74 22.83 0.29
CA ARG A 89 -12.18 22.89 1.69
C ARG A 89 -11.49 21.83 2.53
N LYS A 90 -10.81 22.26 3.60
CA LYS A 90 -10.04 21.41 4.53
C LYS A 90 -9.02 20.48 3.84
N LYS A 91 -8.55 20.83 2.63
CA LYS A 91 -7.65 19.98 1.84
C LYS A 91 -6.43 19.50 2.63
N ASN A 92 -5.73 20.42 3.30
CA ASN A 92 -4.51 20.11 4.05
C ASN A 92 -4.81 19.28 5.31
N ILE A 93 -5.90 19.59 6.02
CA ILE A 93 -6.35 18.83 7.20
C ILE A 93 -6.68 17.38 6.81
N LEU A 94 -7.43 17.18 5.72
CA LEU A 94 -7.78 15.85 5.24
C LEU A 94 -6.57 15.11 4.67
N HIS A 95 -5.62 15.80 4.05
CA HIS A 95 -4.38 15.17 3.61
C HIS A 95 -3.51 14.73 4.79
N LYS A 96 -3.44 15.53 5.86
CA LYS A 96 -2.77 15.15 7.11
C LYS A 96 -3.45 13.93 7.73
N LEU A 97 -4.78 13.94 7.88
CA LEU A 97 -5.54 12.78 8.36
C LEU A 97 -5.24 11.53 7.54
N TYR A 98 -5.18 11.65 6.21
CA TYR A 98 -4.82 10.55 5.33
C TYR A 98 -3.42 10.00 5.59
N SER A 99 -2.44 10.89 5.74
CA SER A 99 -1.06 10.50 6.08
C SER A 99 -0.99 9.83 7.46
N ASP A 100 -1.62 10.43 8.47
CA ASP A 100 -1.61 9.93 9.84
C ASP A 100 -2.24 8.52 9.91
N ILE A 101 -3.36 8.28 9.21
CA ILE A 101 -3.98 6.94 9.12
C ILE A 101 -3.04 5.92 8.47
N LEU A 102 -2.32 6.29 7.40
CA LEU A 102 -1.36 5.39 6.74
C LEU A 102 -0.17 5.05 7.64
N THR A 103 0.33 6.03 8.39
CA THR A 103 1.41 5.82 9.37
C THR A 103 0.99 4.82 10.45
N GLU A 104 -0.20 5.00 11.04
CA GLU A 104 -0.67 4.07 12.07
C GLU A 104 -0.93 2.67 11.50
N LEU A 105 -1.53 2.58 10.31
CA LEU A 105 -1.72 1.29 9.63
C LEU A 105 -0.39 0.57 9.41
N TRP A 106 0.65 1.30 9.02
CA TRP A 106 1.99 0.76 8.84
C TRP A 106 2.56 0.21 10.15
N ASN A 107 2.63 1.07 11.18
CA ASN A 107 3.26 0.75 12.46
C ASN A 107 2.57 -0.40 13.19
N TYR A 108 1.24 -0.49 13.11
CA TYR A 108 0.49 -1.53 13.84
C TYR A 108 0.55 -2.91 13.17
N TYR A 109 0.57 -2.96 11.83
CA TYR A 109 0.30 -4.21 11.10
C TYR A 109 1.28 -4.54 9.98
N PHE A 110 1.77 -3.55 9.22
CA PHE A 110 2.55 -3.85 8.01
C PHE A 110 4.06 -3.85 8.23
N GLU A 111 4.58 -3.23 9.30
CA GLU A 111 5.99 -3.36 9.67
C GLU A 111 6.37 -4.82 9.95
N ASP A 112 5.55 -5.55 10.72
CA ASP A 112 5.76 -6.98 10.99
C ASP A 112 5.68 -7.83 9.70
N ILE A 113 4.74 -7.51 8.80
CA ILE A 113 4.61 -8.20 7.51
C ILE A 113 5.86 -7.99 6.64
N VAL A 114 6.42 -6.77 6.63
CA VAL A 114 7.67 -6.48 5.91
C VAL A 114 8.83 -7.27 6.51
N ASN A 115 8.94 -7.31 7.84
CA ASN A 115 9.99 -8.04 8.53
C ASN A 115 9.92 -9.55 8.23
N ASP A 116 8.72 -10.14 8.24
CA ASP A 116 8.51 -11.56 7.84
C ASP A 116 9.02 -11.85 6.41
N PHE A 117 8.77 -10.95 5.45
CA PHE A 117 9.31 -11.11 4.10
C PHE A 117 10.84 -10.97 4.03
N ILE A 118 11.42 -10.08 4.83
CA ILE A 118 12.88 -9.94 4.91
C ILE A 118 13.50 -11.20 5.52
N ASP A 119 12.93 -11.72 6.61
CA ASP A 119 13.40 -12.92 7.28
C ASP A 119 13.33 -14.15 6.36
N LYS A 120 12.23 -14.30 5.60
CA LYS A 120 12.13 -15.32 4.54
C LYS A 120 13.28 -15.23 3.55
N HIS A 121 13.63 -14.02 3.08
CA HIS A 121 14.77 -13.86 2.17
C HIS A 121 16.10 -14.26 2.82
N LEU A 122 16.32 -13.90 4.08
CA LEU A 122 17.54 -14.22 4.82
C LEU A 122 17.69 -15.73 5.07
N ASN A 123 16.57 -16.45 5.14
CA ASN A 123 16.52 -17.92 5.24
C ASN A 123 16.51 -18.64 3.88
N ASP A 124 16.84 -17.94 2.79
CA ASP A 124 16.83 -18.46 1.42
C ASP A 124 15.44 -18.96 0.94
N GLU A 125 14.35 -18.52 1.56
CA GLU A 125 12.98 -18.86 1.16
C GLU A 125 12.49 -17.96 0.01
N GLU A 126 11.83 -18.57 -0.98
CA GLU A 126 11.15 -17.84 -2.04
C GLU A 126 9.76 -17.37 -1.57
N PHE A 127 9.38 -16.15 -1.95
CA PHE A 127 8.07 -15.60 -1.60
C PHE A 127 7.57 -14.63 -2.66
N SER A 128 6.27 -14.35 -2.66
CA SER A 128 5.65 -13.41 -3.59
C SER A 128 5.03 -12.23 -2.87
N ILE A 129 5.20 -11.03 -3.43
CA ILE A 129 4.47 -9.81 -3.05
C ILE A 129 3.78 -9.30 -4.31
N GLY A 130 2.45 -9.45 -4.36
CA GLY A 130 1.71 -9.21 -5.59
C GLY A 130 2.14 -10.20 -6.69
N ASP A 131 2.56 -9.68 -7.84
CA ASP A 131 3.05 -10.47 -8.98
C ASP A 131 4.59 -10.53 -9.07
N VAL A 132 5.30 -10.06 -8.03
CA VAL A 132 6.76 -10.15 -7.91
C VAL A 132 7.13 -11.37 -7.09
N LEU A 133 7.87 -12.31 -7.70
CA LEU A 133 8.45 -13.45 -7.01
C LEU A 133 9.90 -13.11 -6.63
N VAL A 134 10.17 -13.05 -5.33
CA VAL A 134 11.50 -12.80 -4.78
C VAL A 134 12.21 -14.14 -4.58
N LYS A 135 13.42 -14.25 -5.11
CA LYS A 135 14.27 -15.44 -5.04
C LYS A 135 15.63 -15.10 -4.44
N LYS A 136 16.38 -16.14 -4.09
CA LYS A 136 17.77 -16.01 -3.62
C LYS A 136 18.63 -15.17 -4.58
N ASN A 137 18.53 -15.44 -5.89
CA ASN A 137 19.41 -14.86 -6.90
C ASN A 137 18.86 -13.59 -7.58
N GLY A 138 17.64 -13.16 -7.27
CA GLY A 138 17.04 -11.98 -7.88
C GLY A 138 15.53 -11.91 -7.69
N VAL A 139 14.85 -11.21 -8.60
CA VAL A 139 13.39 -11.14 -8.64
C VAL A 139 12.86 -11.56 -10.00
N GLU A 140 11.68 -12.15 -10.02
CA GLU A 140 10.90 -12.39 -11.23
C GLU A 140 9.70 -11.46 -11.26
N LEU A 141 9.51 -10.77 -12.38
CA LEU A 141 8.41 -9.84 -12.57
C LEU A 141 7.75 -10.02 -13.94
N ASN A 142 6.47 -9.68 -14.03
CA ASN A 142 5.75 -9.64 -15.29
C ASN A 142 5.98 -8.29 -15.96
N VAL A 143 6.68 -8.27 -17.10
CA VAL A 143 6.76 -7.08 -17.96
C VAL A 143 5.71 -7.15 -19.07
N SER A 144 5.10 -6.01 -19.36
CA SER A 144 4.23 -5.85 -20.52
C SER A 144 5.09 -5.79 -21.79
N GLY A 145 5.06 -6.84 -22.60
CA GLY A 145 5.57 -6.79 -23.97
C GLY A 145 4.51 -6.20 -24.92
N VAL A 146 4.94 -5.85 -26.14
CA VAL A 146 4.07 -5.30 -27.21
C VAL A 146 2.86 -6.19 -27.51
N PHE A 147 2.99 -7.52 -27.30
CA PHE A 147 1.93 -8.48 -27.61
C PHE A 147 1.55 -9.43 -26.47
N ASN A 148 2.37 -9.60 -25.43
CA ASN A 148 2.12 -10.53 -24.31
C ASN A 148 2.83 -10.08 -23.02
N GLN A 149 2.32 -10.51 -21.87
CA GLN A 149 3.06 -10.43 -20.62
C GLN A 149 4.18 -11.49 -20.60
N LYS A 150 5.40 -11.06 -20.29
CA LYS A 150 6.56 -11.95 -20.17
C LYS A 150 7.07 -11.93 -18.74
N LYS A 151 7.27 -13.12 -18.16
CA LYS A 151 8.03 -13.27 -16.91
C LYS A 151 9.51 -13.10 -17.20
N ILE A 152 10.15 -12.18 -16.50
CA ILE A 152 11.59 -11.93 -16.61
C ILE A 152 12.20 -12.01 -15.23
N ALA A 153 13.26 -12.81 -15.11
CA ALA A 153 14.14 -12.83 -13.96
C ALA A 153 15.20 -11.73 -14.09
N ILE A 154 15.39 -10.94 -13.04
CA ILE A 154 16.41 -9.90 -12.94
C ILE A 154 17.34 -10.27 -11.79
N PRO A 155 18.64 -10.52 -12.04
CA PRO A 155 19.62 -10.72 -10.99
C PRO A 155 19.73 -9.52 -10.06
N TRP A 156 20.03 -9.75 -8.77
CA TRP A 156 20.07 -8.67 -7.77
C TRP A 156 20.94 -7.47 -8.20
N ASP A 157 22.15 -7.71 -8.69
CA ASP A 157 23.12 -6.69 -9.09
C ASP A 157 22.60 -5.79 -10.23
N LYS A 158 21.62 -6.29 -10.99
CA LYS A 158 20.99 -5.61 -12.13
C LYS A 158 19.69 -4.89 -11.76
N ILE A 159 19.10 -5.15 -10.60
CA ILE A 159 17.86 -4.50 -10.17
C ILE A 159 18.15 -3.06 -9.79
N ARG A 160 17.32 -2.13 -10.27
CA ARG A 160 17.19 -0.79 -9.71
C ARG A 160 15.75 -0.42 -9.44
N THR A 161 15.55 0.58 -8.57
CA THR A 161 14.20 1.05 -8.24
C THR A 161 14.04 2.55 -8.36
N ARG A 162 12.80 2.98 -8.57
CA ARG A 162 12.43 4.39 -8.46
C ARG A 162 11.06 4.54 -7.83
N ALA A 163 10.98 5.41 -6.82
CA ALA A 163 9.74 5.76 -6.16
C ALA A 163 9.20 7.07 -6.73
N TYR A 164 7.91 7.08 -7.06
CA TYR A 164 7.15 8.24 -7.48
C TYR A 164 5.98 8.44 -6.53
N ASN A 165 5.34 9.61 -6.58
CA ASN A 165 4.23 9.93 -5.68
C ASN A 165 3.02 8.99 -5.78
N SER A 166 2.82 8.32 -6.92
CA SER A 166 1.65 7.46 -7.16
C SER A 166 1.99 6.02 -7.49
N TYR A 167 3.27 5.68 -7.66
CA TYR A 167 3.71 4.34 -8.00
C TYR A 167 5.18 4.11 -7.63
N PHE A 168 5.54 2.84 -7.46
CA PHE A 168 6.90 2.35 -7.30
C PHE A 168 7.31 1.56 -8.54
N SER A 169 8.56 1.64 -8.97
CA SER A 169 9.04 0.92 -10.15
C SER A 169 10.28 0.09 -9.85
N ILE A 170 10.34 -1.09 -10.46
CA ILE A 170 11.47 -2.01 -10.46
C ILE A 170 11.89 -2.21 -11.92
N TYR A 171 13.17 -2.02 -12.22
CA TYR A 171 13.71 -2.15 -13.57
C TYR A 171 15.10 -2.78 -13.60
N SER A 172 15.51 -3.30 -14.75
CA SER A 172 16.89 -3.78 -14.97
C SER A 172 17.77 -2.65 -15.53
N ILE A 173 19.01 -2.55 -15.04
CA ILE A 173 20.00 -1.61 -15.62
C ILE A 173 20.44 -2.00 -17.03
N ASP A 174 20.37 -3.28 -17.38
CA ASP A 174 20.86 -3.76 -18.68
C ASP A 174 19.93 -3.32 -19.82
N ASN A 175 18.62 -3.22 -19.56
CA ASN A 175 17.62 -2.75 -20.52
C ASN A 175 16.41 -2.13 -19.80
N PRO A 176 16.53 -0.88 -19.30
CA PRO A 176 15.51 -0.25 -18.47
C PRO A 176 14.24 0.15 -19.26
N SER A 177 14.30 0.25 -20.59
CA SER A 177 13.11 0.56 -21.41
C SER A 177 12.19 -0.66 -21.54
N ASP A 178 12.77 -1.85 -21.69
CA ASP A 178 11.99 -3.07 -21.96
C ASP A 178 11.75 -3.89 -20.70
N ILE A 179 12.67 -3.80 -19.71
CA ILE A 179 12.61 -4.52 -18.45
C ILE A 179 12.34 -3.54 -17.33
N ASN A 180 11.08 -3.08 -17.26
CA ASN A 180 10.58 -2.16 -16.24
C ASN A 180 9.12 -2.49 -15.92
N ARG A 181 8.79 -2.50 -14.63
CA ARG A 181 7.42 -2.63 -14.14
C ARG A 181 7.14 -1.60 -13.05
N GLY A 182 6.10 -0.80 -13.27
CA GLY A 182 5.52 0.09 -12.26
C GLY A 182 4.35 -0.56 -11.52
N TYR A 183 4.28 -0.33 -10.21
CA TYR A 183 3.29 -0.80 -9.25
C TYR A 183 2.61 0.40 -8.62
N SER A 184 1.32 0.55 -8.83
CA SER A 184 0.51 1.67 -8.36
C SER A 184 0.14 1.48 -6.89
N TYR A 185 0.45 2.46 -6.03
CA TYR A 185 -0.01 2.43 -4.64
C TYR A 185 -1.54 2.34 -4.54
N LYS A 186 -2.25 2.89 -5.54
CA LYS A 186 -3.71 2.94 -5.58
C LYS A 186 -4.34 1.67 -6.14
N GLU A 187 -3.76 1.10 -7.18
CA GLU A 187 -4.38 -0.01 -7.91
C GLU A 187 -3.83 -1.38 -7.51
N ASP A 188 -2.55 -1.48 -7.18
CA ASP A 188 -1.86 -2.72 -6.87
C ASP A 188 -1.75 -2.92 -5.35
N TRP A 189 -2.17 -4.10 -4.88
CA TRP A 189 -2.08 -4.49 -3.47
C TRP A 189 -0.63 -4.59 -3.01
N ASN A 190 -0.35 -4.13 -1.79
CA ASN A 190 0.95 -4.26 -1.14
C ASN A 190 2.12 -3.58 -1.88
N THR A 191 1.84 -2.58 -2.73
CA THR A 191 2.89 -1.79 -3.39
C THR A 191 3.88 -1.18 -2.38
N ASN A 192 3.40 -0.67 -1.24
CA ASN A 192 4.28 -0.10 -0.22
C ASN A 192 5.08 -1.16 0.55
N VAL A 193 4.49 -2.35 0.75
CA VAL A 193 5.22 -3.51 1.31
C VAL A 193 6.33 -3.94 0.35
N LEU A 194 6.01 -4.10 -0.94
CA LEU A 194 6.97 -4.43 -2.00
C LEU A 194 8.10 -3.40 -2.06
N HIS A 195 7.75 -2.11 -2.05
CA HIS A 195 8.70 -1.00 -2.05
C HIS A 195 9.67 -1.10 -0.87
N SER A 196 9.17 -1.27 0.35
CA SER A 196 10.00 -1.39 1.55
C SER A 196 10.88 -2.64 1.52
N VAL A 197 10.33 -3.81 1.18
CA VAL A 197 11.09 -5.07 1.12
C VAL A 197 12.22 -4.98 0.10
N ILE A 198 11.92 -4.61 -1.15
CA ILE A 198 12.93 -4.58 -2.22
C ILE A 198 14.04 -3.58 -1.90
N ARG A 199 13.70 -2.39 -1.40
CA ARG A 199 14.72 -1.39 -1.05
C ARG A 199 15.61 -1.83 0.11
N THR A 200 15.04 -2.48 1.13
CA THR A 200 15.82 -3.02 2.25
C THR A 200 16.77 -4.11 1.77
N LEU A 201 16.31 -5.02 0.90
CA LEU A 201 17.16 -6.07 0.33
C LEU A 201 18.29 -5.51 -0.55
N LEU A 202 18.01 -4.49 -1.37
CA LEU A 202 19.03 -3.81 -2.18
C LEU A 202 20.06 -3.08 -1.30
N LYS A 203 19.62 -2.48 -0.20
CA LYS A 203 20.50 -1.85 0.79
C LYS A 203 21.39 -2.86 1.49
N HIS A 204 20.84 -3.98 1.96
CA HIS A 204 21.63 -5.07 2.58
C HIS A 204 22.70 -5.64 1.63
N LYS A 205 22.41 -5.67 0.33
CA LYS A 205 23.36 -6.13 -0.70
C LYS A 205 24.32 -5.03 -1.18
N ASN A 206 24.28 -3.82 -0.60
CA ASN A 206 25.06 -2.65 -1.01
C ASN A 206 24.90 -2.26 -2.49
N ILE A 207 23.71 -2.47 -3.06
CA ILE A 207 23.42 -2.19 -4.48
C ILE A 207 22.84 -0.78 -4.64
N GLU A 208 21.94 -0.38 -3.76
CA GLU A 208 21.41 0.97 -3.69
C GLU A 208 21.43 1.47 -2.25
N ILE A 209 21.74 2.76 -2.07
CA ILE A 209 21.70 3.45 -0.79
C ILE A 209 20.56 4.46 -0.88
N TYR A 210 19.62 4.36 0.05
CA TYR A 210 18.53 5.31 0.19
C TYR A 210 18.68 6.04 1.52
N GLU A 211 18.55 7.35 1.49
CA GLU A 211 18.24 8.12 2.70
C GLU A 211 16.78 7.81 3.07
N LEU A 212 16.56 7.48 4.35
CA LEU A 212 15.23 7.21 4.92
C LEU A 212 14.46 8.51 5.11
#